data_AF-A0A7U2NHJ8-F1
#
_entry.id   AF-A0A7U2NHJ8-F1
#
_cell.length_a   1.000
_cell.length_b   1.000
_cell.length_c   1.000
_cell.angle_alpha   90.00
_cell.angle_beta   90.00
_cell.angle_gamma   90.00
#
_symmetry.space_group_name_H-M   'P 1'
#
loop_
_entity.id
_entity.type
_entity.pdbx_description
1 polymer ?
#
loop_
_entity_poly.entity_id
_entity_poly.type
_entity_poly.pdbx_seq_one_letter_code
_entity_poly.pdbx_strand_id
1 'polypeptide(L)'
;MAKQFLRVAKTNASKNKVQLLVIKHFELIDKTLYSNLNEAVNMVKQSFENALIEYTGTAKIPKLKRFDTDKNTLVYFLEDLIYIDIHTVLNDFTQ
;
A
#
# COMPACT_ATOMS: atom_id res chain seq x y z
N MET A 1 9.85 17.40 10.23
CA MET A 1 8.61 16.77 9.72
C MET A 1 8.74 15.26 9.89
N ALA A 2 7.71 14.56 10.35
CA ALA A 2 7.78 13.11 10.51
C ALA A 2 7.62 12.40 9.16
N LYS A 3 8.65 11.65 8.76
CA LYS A 3 8.63 10.85 7.53
C LYS A 3 7.72 9.65 7.70
N GLN A 4 7.30 9.06 6.58
CA GLN A 4 6.37 7.93 6.57
C GLN A 4 6.97 6.76 5.83
N PHE A 5 7.08 5.62 6.50
CA PHE A 5 7.64 4.40 5.93
C PHE A 5 6.51 3.45 5.53
N LEU A 6 6.49 3.06 4.26
CA LEU A 6 5.51 2.13 3.71
C LEU A 6 6.09 0.72 3.76
N ARG A 7 5.31 -0.23 4.30
CA ARG A 7 5.68 -1.64 4.39
C ARG A 7 4.52 -2.53 3.94
N VAL A 8 4.78 -3.45 3.03
CA VAL A 8 3.89 -4.57 2.73
C VAL A 8 3.99 -5.57 3.89
N ALA A 9 2.95 -5.60 4.73
CA ALA A 9 2.95 -6.36 5.97
C ALA A 9 2.57 -7.83 5.77
N LYS A 10 1.70 -8.10 4.80
CA LYS A 10 1.22 -9.45 4.51
C LYS A 10 0.77 -9.54 3.06
N THR A 11 1.14 -10.63 2.39
CA THR A 11 0.68 -10.98 1.05
C THR A 11 0.20 -12.43 1.05
N ASN A 12 -1.02 -12.65 0.62
CA ASN A 12 -1.64 -13.97 0.47
C ASN A 12 -1.69 -14.37 -1.02
N ALA A 13 -1.96 -15.65 -1.28
CA ALA A 13 -2.02 -16.17 -2.64
C ALA A 13 -3.11 -15.49 -3.49
N SER A 14 -2.74 -15.02 -4.67
CA SER A 14 -3.66 -14.42 -5.64
C SER A 14 -4.59 -15.47 -6.25
N LYS A 15 -5.88 -15.16 -6.37
CA LYS A 15 -6.89 -16.01 -7.00
C LYS A 15 -7.19 -15.62 -8.45
N ASN A 16 -6.73 -14.45 -8.89
CA ASN A 16 -6.96 -13.94 -10.24
C ASN A 16 -5.83 -13.01 -10.71
N LYS A 17 -5.83 -12.66 -11.99
CA LYS A 17 -4.78 -11.82 -12.61
C LYS A 17 -4.73 -10.38 -12.06
N VAL A 18 -5.89 -9.78 -11.76
CA VAL A 18 -5.93 -8.40 -11.20
C VAL A 18 -5.29 -8.35 -9.82
N GLN A 19 -5.52 -9.35 -8.98
CA GLN A 19 -4.86 -9.47 -7.67
C GLN A 19 -3.34 -9.64 -7.81
N LEU A 20 -2.88 -10.42 -8.79
CA LEU A 20 -1.44 -10.58 -9.05
C LEU A 20 -0.78 -9.28 -9.53
N LEU A 21 -1.45 -8.51 -10.40
CA LEU A 21 -0.98 -7.18 -10.81
C LEU A 21 -0.90 -6.22 -9.62
N VAL A 22 -1.95 -6.21 -8.80
CA VAL A 22 -1.99 -5.35 -7.61
C VAL A 22 -0.84 -5.67 -6.64
N ILE A 23 -0.56 -6.96 -6.38
CA ILE A 23 0.60 -7.35 -5.57
C ILE A 23 1.90 -6.80 -6.15
N LYS A 24 2.12 -6.98 -7.46
CA LYS A 24 3.35 -6.49 -8.13
C LYS A 24 3.51 -4.98 -8.00
N HIS A 25 2.45 -4.21 -8.20
CA HIS A 25 2.49 -2.74 -8.05
C HIS A 25 2.77 -2.30 -6.61
N PHE A 26 2.32 -3.08 -5.62
CA PHE A 26 2.61 -2.78 -4.22
C PHE A 26 4.01 -3.20 -3.78
N GLU A 27 4.57 -4.25 -4.35
CA GLU A 27 5.97 -4.64 -4.13
C GLU A 27 6.95 -3.53 -4.59
N LEU A 28 6.59 -2.76 -5.63
CA LEU A 28 7.41 -1.65 -6.12
C LEU A 28 7.53 -0.48 -5.13
N ILE A 29 6.53 -0.32 -4.25
CA ILE A 29 6.51 0.76 -3.25
C ILE A 29 6.82 0.25 -1.84
N ASP A 30 7.04 -1.06 -1.70
CA ASP A 30 7.44 -1.66 -0.43
C ASP A 30 8.77 -1.07 0.06
N LYS A 31 8.87 -0.87 1.36
CA LYS A 31 10.04 -0.31 2.05
C LYS A 31 10.46 1.07 1.55
N THR A 32 9.51 1.85 1.02
CA THR A 32 9.78 3.22 0.57
C THR A 32 9.49 4.23 1.67
N LEU A 33 10.33 5.26 1.75
CA LEU A 33 10.20 6.36 2.70
C LEU A 33 9.68 7.62 2.00
N TYR A 34 8.62 8.20 2.55
CA TYR A 34 7.98 9.42 2.04
C TYR A 34 8.13 10.58 3.01
N SER A 35 8.07 11.81 2.48
CA SER A 35 8.30 13.02 3.28
C SER A 35 7.17 13.31 4.26
N ASN A 36 5.95 12.88 3.93
CA ASN A 36 4.74 13.10 4.71
C ASN A 36 3.67 12.03 4.42
N LEU A 37 2.60 12.03 5.23
CA LEU A 37 1.50 11.07 5.12
C LEU A 37 0.71 11.20 3.83
N ASN A 38 0.51 12.42 3.34
CA ASN A 38 -0.24 12.63 2.09
C ASN A 38 0.47 12.00 0.90
N GLU A 39 1.80 12.12 0.81
CA GLU A 39 2.62 11.48 -0.23
C GLU A 39 2.52 9.95 -0.15
N ALA A 40 2.69 9.36 1.04
CA ALA A 40 2.61 7.92 1.22
C ALA A 40 1.21 7.38 0.85
N VAL A 41 0.15 8.06 1.30
CA VAL A 41 -1.25 7.71 0.99
C VAL A 41 -1.53 7.83 -0.51
N ASN A 42 -1.06 8.90 -1.15
CA ASN A 42 -1.24 9.09 -2.59
C ASN A 42 -0.52 8.01 -3.37
N MET A 43 0.68 7.60 -2.96
CA MET A 43 1.39 6.52 -3.63
C MET A 43 0.63 5.19 -3.54
N VAL A 44 0.07 4.85 -2.36
CA VAL A 44 -0.74 3.62 -2.22
C VAL A 44 -1.93 3.63 -3.19
N LYS A 45 -2.63 4.76 -3.32
CA LYS A 45 -3.76 4.90 -4.24
C LYS A 45 -3.31 4.83 -5.70
N GLN A 46 -2.23 5.51 -6.05
CA GLN A 46 -1.68 5.51 -7.41
C GLN A 46 -1.22 4.12 -7.84
N SER A 47 -0.50 3.38 -6.99
CA SER A 47 -0.11 2.00 -7.28
C SER A 47 -1.32 1.09 -7.50
N PHE A 48 -2.38 1.28 -6.72
CA PHE A 48 -3.62 0.54 -6.92
C PHE A 48 -4.30 0.90 -8.26
N GLU A 49 -4.46 2.19 -8.55
CA GLU A 49 -5.07 2.68 -9.79
C GLU A 49 -4.27 2.23 -11.03
N ASN A 50 -2.94 2.30 -10.98
CA ASN A 50 -2.06 1.83 -12.05
C ASN A 50 -2.25 0.34 -12.32
N ALA A 51 -2.34 -0.48 -11.27
CA ALA A 51 -2.63 -1.91 -11.41
C ALA A 51 -4.01 -2.18 -12.05
N LEU A 52 -5.01 -1.34 -11.78
CA LEU A 52 -6.33 -1.45 -12.38
C LEU A 52 -6.34 -1.00 -13.85
N ILE A 53 -5.60 0.06 -14.19
CA ILE A 53 -5.48 0.55 -15.58
C ILE A 53 -4.76 -0.47 -16.46
N GLU A 54 -3.72 -1.13 -15.94
CA GLU A 54 -2.99 -2.18 -16.65
C GLU A 54 -3.86 -3.44 -16.88
N TYR A 55 -4.87 -3.65 -16.03
CA TYR A 55 -5.75 -4.80 -16.12
C TYR A 55 -6.83 -4.63 -17.20
N THR A 56 -6.71 -5.36 -18.31
CA THR A 56 -7.66 -5.32 -19.44
C THR A 56 -8.76 -6.38 -19.39
N GLY A 57 -8.95 -7.07 -18.26
CA GLY A 57 -9.92 -8.17 -18.14
C GLY A 57 -11.24 -7.78 -17.44
N THR A 58 -12.14 -8.75 -17.28
CA THR A 58 -13.47 -8.58 -16.69
C THR A 58 -13.60 -9.12 -15.26
N ALA A 59 -12.49 -9.49 -14.61
CA ALA A 59 -12.52 -10.01 -13.24
C ALA A 59 -13.02 -8.95 -12.26
N LYS A 60 -13.63 -9.41 -11.17
CA LYS A 60 -14.08 -8.56 -10.08
C LYS A 60 -12.90 -7.76 -9.51
N ILE A 61 -13.03 -6.43 -9.54
CA ILE A 61 -12.05 -5.50 -9.00
C ILE A 61 -12.06 -5.60 -7.46
N PRO A 62 -10.91 -5.89 -6.81
CA PRO A 62 -10.82 -5.93 -5.37
C PRO A 62 -11.01 -4.52 -4.78
N LYS A 63 -11.55 -4.40 -3.56
CA LYS A 63 -11.78 -3.10 -2.93
C LYS A 63 -10.62 -2.73 -2.00
N LEU A 64 -9.97 -1.60 -2.28
CA LEU A 64 -9.01 -1.01 -1.36
C LEU A 64 -9.74 -0.39 -0.17
N LYS A 65 -9.45 -0.89 1.03
CA LYS A 65 -10.00 -0.40 2.30
C LYS A 65 -8.88 0.20 3.13
N ARG A 66 -9.26 1.14 4.01
CA ARG A 66 -8.35 1.77 4.97
C ARG A 66 -8.90 1.59 6.37
N PHE A 67 -8.01 1.44 7.34
CA PHE A 67 -8.33 1.57 8.76
C PHE A 67 -7.13 2.09 9.53
N ASP A 68 -7.40 2.90 10.54
CA ASP A 68 -6.40 3.35 11.50
C ASP A 68 -6.24 2.24 12.56
N THR A 69 -5.01 1.77 12.76
CA THR A 69 -4.71 0.77 13.81
C THR A 69 -4.36 1.48 15.10
N ASP A 70 -3.36 2.33 15.03
CA ASP A 70 -2.81 3.09 16.16
C ASP A 70 -2.55 4.54 15.72
N LYS A 71 -2.20 5.42 16.68
CA LYS A 71 -1.90 6.84 16.40
C LYS A 71 -0.76 7.05 15.38
N ASN A 72 0.08 6.04 15.15
CA ASN A 72 1.28 6.12 14.32
C ASN A 72 1.24 5.18 13.11
N THR A 73 0.13 4.47 12.87
CA THR A 73 0.05 3.48 11.79
C THR A 73 -1.31 3.50 11.10
N LEU A 74 -1.26 3.77 9.81
CA LEU A 74 -2.40 3.70 8.90
C LEU A 74 -2.26 2.44 8.07
N VAL A 75 -3.30 1.60 8.02
CA VAL A 75 -3.27 0.35 7.26
C VAL A 75 -4.21 0.43 6.07
N TYR A 76 -3.66 0.12 4.90
CA TYR A 76 -4.42 -0.18 3.70
C TYR A 76 -4.47 -1.68 3.46
N PHE A 77 -5.62 -2.18 3.05
CA PHE A 77 -5.75 -3.59 2.74
C PHE A 77 -6.74 -3.83 1.61
N LEU A 78 -6.54 -4.95 0.92
CA LEU A 78 -7.37 -5.38 -0.21
C LEU A 78 -7.99 -6.73 0.09
N GLU A 79 -9.23 -6.72 0.59
CA GLU A 79 -9.92 -7.94 1.05
C GLU A 79 -9.05 -8.75 2.03
N ASP A 80 -8.55 -9.91 1.61
CA ASP A 80 -7.56 -10.72 2.33
C ASP A 80 -6.28 -10.92 1.51
N LEU A 81 -6.02 -10.10 0.49
CA LEU A 81 -4.91 -10.29 -0.44
C LEU A 81 -3.61 -9.71 0.10
N ILE A 82 -3.61 -8.42 0.41
CA ILE A 82 -2.42 -7.68 0.79
C ILE A 82 -2.75 -6.66 1.87
N TYR A 83 -1.83 -6.49 2.80
CA TYR A 83 -1.87 -5.48 3.87
C TYR A 83 -0.64 -4.59 3.73
N ILE A 84 -0.87 -3.29 3.84
CA ILE A 84 0.13 -2.25 3.66
C ILE A 84 0.06 -1.33 4.86
N ASP A 85 1.14 -1.29 5.63
CA ASP A 85 1.27 -0.42 6.78
C ASP A 85 2.02 0.85 6.36
N ILE A 86 1.49 2.01 6.75
CA ILE A 86 2.19 3.29 6.67
C ILE A 86 2.54 3.69 8.10
N HIS A 87 3.82 3.60 8.43
CA HIS A 87 4.34 3.91 9.76
C HIS A 87 4.90 5.32 9.82
N THR A 88 4.53 6.08 10.85
CA THR A 88 5.18 7.35 11.15
C THR A 88 6.54 7.12 11.80
N VAL A 89 7.59 7.64 11.16
CA VAL A 89 8.97 7.59 11.68
C VAL A 89 9.20 8.80 12.58
N LEU A 90 9.34 8.55 13.89
CA LEU A 90 9.46 9.59 14.92
C LEU A 90 10.92 10.05 15.15
N ASN A 91 11.91 9.25 14.79
CA ASN A 91 13.33 9.56 14.99
C ASN A 91 14.11 9.39 13.67
N ASP A 92 14.37 10.50 12.98
CA ASP A 92 15.50 10.56 12.07
C ASP A 92 16.73 10.81 12.97
N PHE A 93 17.53 9.78 13.25
CA PHE A 93 18.79 9.92 14.02
C PHE A 93 19.89 10.64 13.22
N THR A 94 19.51 11.43 12.21
CA THR A 94 20.40 12.39 11.57
C THR A 94 20.65 13.54 12.56
N GLN A 95 21.65 13.34 13.43
CA GLN A 95 22.45 14.42 13.99
C GLN A 95 23.29 15.06 12.88
#